data_AF-A0A2V6WJ61-F1
#
_entry.id   AF-A0A2V6WJ61-F1
#
_cell.length_a   1.000
_cell.length_b   1.000
_cell.length_c   1.000
_cell.angle_alpha   90.00
_cell.angle_beta   90.00
_cell.angle_gamma   90.00
#
_symmetry.space_group_name_H-M   'P 1'
#
loop_
_entity.id
_entity.type
_entity.pdbx_description
1 polymer ?
#
loop_
_entity_poly.entity_id
_entity_poly.type
_entity_poly.pdbx_seq_one_letter_code
_entity_poly.pdbx_strand_id
1 'polypeptide(L)'
;MASPIEARMIVDALPTPLLVLGSDQVVLAANACGITTFTQGTADPVGKNFKDVAAEIWRVPLGEAVDYVTREGRARTVSAMIPAPEATADPCDAVVQPIRRQ
;
A
#
# COMPACT_ATOMS: atom_id res chain seq x y z
N MET A 1 -1.81 -20.53 27.82
CA MET A 1 -2.97 -19.99 27.07
C MET A 1 -2.39 -19.07 26.01
N ALA A 2 -2.63 -19.32 24.73
CA ALA A 2 -2.19 -18.41 23.66
C ALA A 2 -3.15 -17.21 23.62
N SER A 3 -2.63 -15.99 23.54
CA SER A 3 -3.46 -14.80 23.32
C SER A 3 -4.21 -14.92 21.99
N PRO A 4 -5.43 -14.35 21.88
CA PRO A 4 -6.13 -14.28 20.61
C PRO A 4 -5.25 -13.62 19.55
N ILE A 5 -5.20 -14.19 18.35
CA ILE A 5 -4.52 -13.55 17.21
C ILE A 5 -5.39 -12.38 16.75
N GLU A 6 -4.98 -11.16 17.10
CA GLU A 6 -5.53 -9.94 16.51
C GLU A 6 -5.15 -9.84 15.03
N ALA A 7 -6.07 -9.37 14.19
CA ALA A 7 -5.85 -9.22 12.75
C ALA A 7 -4.62 -8.35 12.43
N ARG A 8 -4.29 -7.40 13.31
CA ARG A 8 -3.10 -6.57 13.23
C ARG A 8 -1.80 -7.38 13.27
N MET A 9 -1.74 -8.42 14.11
CA MET A 9 -0.58 -9.31 14.22
C MET A 9 -0.35 -10.12 12.93
N ILE A 10 -1.40 -10.40 12.16
CA ILE A 10 -1.27 -11.08 10.86
C ILE A 10 -0.62 -10.13 9.85
N VAL A 11 -1.11 -8.89 9.76
CA VAL A 11 -0.56 -7.87 8.85
C VAL A 11 0.92 -7.60 9.17
N ASP A 12 1.24 -7.40 10.45
CA ASP A 12 2.60 -7.07 10.88
C ASP A 12 3.60 -8.21 10.68
N ALA A 13 3.14 -9.47 10.61
CA ALA A 13 3.99 -10.64 10.36
C ALA A 13 4.35 -10.86 8.88
N LEU A 14 3.71 -10.16 7.94
CA LEU A 14 3.97 -10.36 6.52
C LEU A 14 5.34 -9.76 6.12
N PRO A 15 6.20 -10.54 5.43
CA PRO A 15 7.51 -10.06 5.00
C PRO A 15 7.42 -9.13 3.77
N THR A 16 6.29 -9.11 3.08
CA THR A 16 6.04 -8.29 1.90
C THR A 16 5.40 -6.95 2.28
N PRO A 17 5.77 -5.83 1.64
CA PRO A 17 5.11 -4.55 1.86
C PRO A 17 3.59 -4.64 1.65
N LEU A 18 2.81 -4.22 2.65
CA LEU A 18 1.36 -4.23 2.59
C LEU A 18 0.76 -2.91 3.10
N LEU A 19 -0.18 -2.38 2.32
CA LEU A 19 -1.03 -1.24 2.67
C LEU A 19 -2.49 -1.61 2.38
N VAL A 20 -3.36 -1.46 3.37
CA VAL A 20 -4.78 -1.74 3.30
C VAL A 20 -5.56 -0.44 3.35
N LEU A 21 -6.41 -0.23 2.36
CA LEU A 21 -7.25 0.97 2.23
C LEU A 21 -8.72 0.63 2.46
N GLY A 22 -9.45 1.57 3.05
CA GLY A 22 -10.90 1.61 3.05
C GLY A 22 -11.45 2.03 1.70
N SER A 23 -12.76 1.90 1.51
CA SER A 23 -13.45 2.35 0.29
C SER A 23 -13.38 3.86 0.07
N ASP A 24 -13.13 4.61 1.13
CA ASP A 24 -12.87 6.05 1.16
C ASP A 24 -11.39 6.42 0.95
N GLN A 25 -10.56 5.43 0.60
CA GLN A 25 -9.10 5.56 0.44
C GLN A 25 -8.37 5.94 1.73
N VAL A 26 -8.99 5.77 2.91
CA VAL A 26 -8.33 5.92 4.20
C VAL A 26 -7.50 4.69 4.51
N VAL A 27 -6.30 4.87 5.05
CA VAL A 27 -5.44 3.75 5.45
C VAL A 27 -6.03 3.06 6.69
N LEU A 28 -6.38 1.78 6.54
CA LEU A 28 -6.90 0.94 7.61
C LEU A 28 -5.79 0.15 8.32
N ALA A 29 -4.78 -0.28 7.56
CA ALA A 29 -3.62 -0.97 8.11
C ALA A 29 -2.42 -0.86 7.17
N ALA A 30 -1.22 -0.83 7.75
CA ALA A 30 0.04 -1.03 7.03
C ALA A 30 0.98 -1.84 7.93
N ASN A 31 1.78 -2.73 7.35
CA ASN A 31 2.90 -3.37 8.06
C ASN A 31 4.15 -2.50 7.98
N ALA A 32 5.19 -2.82 8.76
CA ALA A 32 6.42 -2.03 8.81
C ALA A 32 7.05 -1.83 7.41
N CYS A 33 7.14 -2.89 6.61
CA CYS A 33 7.64 -2.81 5.24
C CYS A 33 6.76 -1.91 4.35
N GLY A 34 5.43 -2.01 4.46
CA GLY A 34 4.48 -1.19 3.71
C GLY A 34 4.59 0.30 4.05
N ILE A 35 4.83 0.64 5.33
CA ILE A 35 5.09 2.02 5.75
C ILE A 35 6.35 2.54 5.07
N THR A 36 7.45 1.78 5.12
CA THR A 36 8.72 2.17 4.48
C THR A 36 8.61 2.28 2.97
N THR A 37 7.87 1.38 2.31
CA THR A 37 7.79 1.34 0.85
C THR A 37 6.82 2.37 0.28
N PHE A 38 5.62 2.51 0.87
CA PHE A 38 4.52 3.24 0.23
C PHE A 38 4.28 4.64 0.79
N THR A 39 4.85 5.00 1.94
CA THR A 39 4.57 6.29 2.59
C THR A 39 5.76 7.24 2.56
N GLN A 40 5.53 8.54 2.75
CA GLN A 40 6.59 9.57 2.89
C GLN A 40 7.33 9.48 4.24
N GLY A 41 7.63 8.27 4.73
CA GLY A 41 8.25 8.06 6.05
C GLY A 41 7.34 8.46 7.23
N THR A 42 6.02 8.47 7.02
CA THR A 42 5.06 8.76 8.09
C THR A 42 5.04 7.61 9.09
N ALA A 43 5.35 7.89 10.36
CA ALA A 43 5.43 6.86 11.41
C ALA A 43 4.07 6.19 11.71
N ASP A 44 2.96 6.89 11.49
CA ASP A 44 1.61 6.34 11.63
C ASP A 44 0.68 6.86 10.52
N PRO A 45 0.48 6.09 9.43
CA PRO A 45 -0.40 6.46 8.34
C PRO A 45 -1.88 6.10 8.61
N VAL A 46 -2.20 5.33 9.65
CA VAL A 46 -3.56 4.80 9.88
C VAL A 46 -4.53 5.94 10.16
N GLY A 47 -5.73 5.86 9.57
CA GLY A 47 -6.78 6.88 9.71
C GLY A 47 -6.60 8.12 8.82
N LYS A 48 -5.52 8.19 8.02
CA LYS A 48 -5.29 9.27 7.06
C LYS A 48 -5.67 8.86 5.64
N ASN A 49 -5.98 9.84 4.79
CA ASN A 49 -6.17 9.57 3.37
C ASN A 49 -4.83 9.14 2.74
N PHE A 50 -4.83 8.08 1.94
CA PHE A 50 -3.60 7.55 1.36
C PHE A 50 -2.86 8.60 0.50
N LYS A 51 -3.59 9.48 -0.21
CA LYS A 51 -2.98 10.48 -1.10
C LYS A 51 -2.11 11.48 -0.35
N ASP A 52 -2.43 11.73 0.92
CA ASP A 52 -1.69 12.66 1.79
C ASP A 52 -0.40 12.03 2.32
N VAL A 53 -0.40 10.72 2.56
CA VAL A 53 0.74 10.01 3.19
C VAL A 53 1.60 9.24 2.19
N ALA A 54 1.13 9.01 0.96
CA ALA A 54 1.82 8.24 -0.05
C ALA A 54 3.13 8.90 -0.48
N ALA A 55 4.19 8.10 -0.60
CA ALA A 55 5.44 8.53 -1.20
C ALA A 55 5.19 9.08 -2.61
N GLU A 56 5.93 10.11 -2.99
CA GLU A 56 5.68 10.84 -4.24
C GLU A 56 5.73 9.93 -5.48
N ILE A 57 6.69 9.02 -5.52
CA ILE A 57 6.83 8.01 -6.59
C ILE A 57 5.62 7.08 -6.71
N TRP A 58 4.87 6.89 -5.62
CA TRP A 58 3.73 5.98 -5.53
C TRP A 58 2.38 6.68 -5.61
N ARG A 59 2.30 7.98 -5.28
CA ARG A 59 1.04 8.71 -5.13
C ARG A 59 0.17 8.63 -6.39
N VAL A 60 0.74 8.94 -7.56
CA VAL A 60 -0.01 8.91 -8.83
C VAL A 60 -0.26 7.47 -9.31
N PRO A 61 0.74 6.58 -9.43
CA PRO A 61 0.50 5.21 -9.90
C PRO A 61 -0.48 4.42 -9.03
N LEU A 62 -0.35 4.48 -7.70
CA LEU A 62 -1.29 3.79 -6.81
C LEU A 62 -2.67 4.46 -6.85
N GLY A 63 -2.75 5.78 -6.99
CA GLY A 63 -4.04 6.49 -7.08
C GLY A 63 -4.86 6.02 -8.28
N GLU A 64 -4.24 5.97 -9.47
CA GLU A 64 -4.89 5.47 -10.69
C GLU A 64 -5.26 3.98 -10.58
N ALA A 65 -4.44 3.19 -9.91
CA ALA A 65 -4.71 1.78 -9.69
C ALA A 65 -5.89 1.57 -8.73
N VAL A 66 -5.96 2.32 -7.64
CA VAL A 66 -7.08 2.29 -6.68
C VAL A 66 -8.38 2.72 -7.35
N ASP A 67 -8.36 3.80 -8.14
CA ASP A 67 -9.55 4.27 -8.86
C ASP A 67 -10.03 3.22 -9.90
N TYR A 68 -9.10 2.58 -10.62
CA TYR A 68 -9.42 1.46 -11.51
C TYR A 68 -10.00 0.25 -10.77
N VAL A 69 -9.37 -0.20 -9.69
CA VAL A 69 -9.81 -1.37 -8.91
C VAL A 69 -11.19 -1.10 -8.31
N THR A 70 -11.45 0.13 -7.86
CA THR A 70 -12.74 0.55 -7.31
C THR A 70 -13.84 0.51 -8.38
N ARG A 71 -13.54 0.95 -9.61
CA ARG A 71 -14.51 0.97 -10.71
C ARG A 71 -14.75 -0.41 -11.34
N GLU A 72 -13.69 -1.18 -11.57
CA GLU A 72 -13.73 -2.43 -12.34
C GLU A 72 -13.81 -3.69 -11.47
N GLY A 73 -13.48 -3.58 -10.17
CA GLY A 73 -13.39 -4.74 -9.27
C GLY A 73 -12.29 -5.74 -9.65
N ARG A 74 -11.27 -5.30 -10.39
CA ARG A 74 -10.15 -6.13 -10.89
C ARG A 74 -8.83 -5.62 -10.39
N ALA A 75 -7.93 -6.53 -10.04
CA ALA A 75 -6.58 -6.18 -9.61
C ALA A 75 -5.81 -5.47 -10.73
N ARG A 76 -4.90 -4.57 -10.34
CA ARG A 76 -4.05 -3.82 -11.26
C ARG A 76 -2.62 -3.72 -10.71
N THR A 77 -1.65 -4.05 -11.56
CA THR A 77 -0.23 -3.84 -11.29
C THR A 77 0.17 -2.45 -11.77
N VAL A 78 1.01 -1.77 -10.98
CA VAL A 78 1.63 -0.50 -11.34
C VAL A 78 3.10 -0.52 -10.95
N SER A 79 3.89 0.21 -11.72
CA SER A 79 5.33 0.36 -11.48
C SER A 79 5.62 1.79 -11.06
N ALA A 80 6.44 1.96 -10.03
CA ALA A 80 7.03 3.24 -9.67
C ALA A 80 8.52 3.24 -10.03
N MET A 81 8.99 4.32 -10.63
CA MET A 81 10.41 4.51 -10.93
C MET A 81 11.11 5.00 -9.67
N ILE A 82 12.05 4.22 -9.15
CA ILE A 82 12.93 4.68 -8.07
C ILE A 82 14.07 5.45 -8.75
N PRO A 83 14.24 6.77 -8.49
CA PRO A 83 15.37 7.50 -9.02
C PRO A 83 16.67 6.97 -8.37
N ALA A 84 17.41 6.15 -9.11
CA ALA A 84 18.76 5.73 -8.73
C ALA A 84 19.78 6.83 -9.10
N PRO A 85 20.81 7.09 -8.27
CA PRO A 85 21.76 8.17 -8.53
C PRO A 85 22.58 7.96 -9.80
N GLU A 86 22.92 6.72 -10.14
CA GLU A 86 23.81 6.40 -11.27
C GLU A 86 23.43 5.03 -11.87
N ALA A 87 22.96 5.06 -13.13
CA ALA A 87 22.62 3.92 -14.00
C ALA A 87 21.44 3.03 -13.57
N THR A 88 20.45 2.95 -14.48
CA THR A 88 19.21 2.12 -14.46
C THR A 88 18.31 2.34 -13.24
N ALA A 89 17.27 3.16 -13.42
CA ALA A 89 16.14 3.15 -12.50
C ALA A 89 15.44 1.79 -12.59
N ASP A 90 15.51 1.01 -11.52
CA ASP A 90 14.78 -0.26 -11.44
C ASP A 90 13.31 0.03 -11.13
N PRO A 91 12.37 -0.47 -11.97
CA PRO A 91 10.95 -0.34 -11.68
C PRO A 91 10.61 -1.18 -10.47
N CYS A 92 9.97 -0.57 -9.48
CA CYS A 92 9.37 -1.27 -8.35
C CYS A 92 7.89 -1.51 -8.65
N ASP A 93 7.46 -2.76 -8.68
CA ASP A 93 6.08 -3.13 -8.95
C ASP A 93 5.25 -3.25 -7.67
N ALA A 94 4.02 -2.73 -7.71
CA ALA A 94 3.01 -2.93 -6.70
C ALA A 94 1.71 -3.45 -7.33
N VAL A 95 1.00 -4.31 -6.61
CA VAL A 95 -0.29 -4.85 -7.03
C VAL A 95 -1.38 -4.29 -6.12
N VAL A 96 -2.35 -3.59 -6.71
CA VAL A 96 -3.57 -3.16 -6.01
C VAL A 96 -4.65 -4.19 -6.29
N GLN A 97 -5.20 -4.78 -5.23
CA GLN A 97 -6.18 -5.86 -5.32
C GLN A 97 -7.45 -5.52 -4.53
N PRO A 98 -8.65 -5.79 -5.07
CA PRO A 98 -9.88 -5.57 -4.35
C PRO A 98 -10.04 -6.62 -3.24
N ILE A 99 -10.42 -6.18 -2.04
CA ILE A 99 -10.82 -7.09 -0.98
C ILE A 99 -12.26 -7.52 -1.27
N ARG A 100 -12.42 -8.74 -1.81
CA ARG A 100 -13.74 -9.32 -2.05
C ARG A 100 -14.36 -9.71 -0.70
N ARG A 101 -15.56 -9.21 -0.41
CA ARG A 101 -16.42 -9.84 0.60
C ARG A 101 -16.93 -11.14 -0.02
N GLN A 102 -16.64 -12.27 0.62
CA GLN A 102 -17.32 -13.54 0.33
C GLN A 102 -18.77 -13.46 0.81
#